data_AF-A0A4Q1DHL6-F1
#
_entry.id   AF-A0A4Q1DHL6-F1
#
_cell.length_a   1.000
_cell.length_b   1.000
_cell.length_c   1.000
_cell.angle_alpha   90.00
_cell.angle_beta   90.00
_cell.angle_gamma   90.00
#
_symmetry.space_group_name_H-M   'P 1'
#
loop_
_entity.id
_entity.type
_entity.pdbx_description
1 polymer ?
#
loop_
_entity_poly.entity_id
_entity_poly.type
_entity_poly.pdbx_seq_one_letter_code
_entity_poly.pdbx_strand_id
1 'polypeptide(L)'
;MTGNSISSVVRICDDADAKHQWVGNDDNGNHHHGVVKIDDDPFTLHLSWKTGRDGCKYFIGNYRLNLRALLDEGYVRWEDESERTVRLRFEHDRHGFIRIARRQDEKGITIGWLTE
;
A
#
# COMPACT_ATOMS: atom_id res chain seq x y z
N MET A 1 22.07 0.92 21.42
CA MET A 1 21.80 -0.18 20.46
C MET A 1 21.06 0.46 19.30
N THR A 2 21.78 0.76 18.22
CA THR A 2 21.18 1.36 17.01
C THR A 2 20.45 0.24 16.26
N GLY A 3 19.14 0.11 16.49
CA GLY A 3 18.32 -0.74 15.64
C GLY A 3 18.41 -0.21 14.22
N ASN A 4 18.87 -1.03 13.28
CA ASN A 4 18.69 -0.75 11.87
C ASN A 4 17.18 -0.62 11.64
N SER A 5 16.66 0.61 11.50
CA SER A 5 15.30 0.83 11.03
C SER A 5 15.23 0.29 9.60
N ILE A 6 14.71 -0.91 9.46
CA ILE A 6 14.28 -1.41 8.15
C ILE A 6 13.08 -0.55 7.76
N SER A 7 13.20 0.19 6.66
CA SER A 7 12.08 0.97 6.13
C SER A 7 10.86 0.07 5.93
N SER A 8 9.71 0.46 6.48
CA SER A 8 8.46 -0.30 6.40
C SER A 8 7.92 -0.41 4.97
N VAL A 9 8.33 0.52 4.09
CA VAL A 9 8.07 0.52 2.65
C VAL A 9 9.37 0.76 1.90
N VAL A 10 9.64 -0.07 0.89
CA VAL A 10 10.74 0.13 -0.05
C VAL A 10 10.19 0.07 -1.47
N ARG A 11 10.37 1.13 -2.26
CA ARG A 11 10.15 1.07 -3.71
C ARG A 11 11.27 0.23 -4.34
N ILE A 12 10.90 -0.76 -5.14
CA ILE A 12 11.84 -1.64 -5.85
C ILE A 12 11.82 -1.33 -7.34
N CYS A 13 12.72 -1.93 -8.12
CA CYS A 13 12.82 -1.71 -9.56
C CYS A 13 11.48 -1.98 -10.27
N ASP A 14 11.17 -1.18 -11.28
CA ASP A 14 9.87 -1.24 -11.97
C ASP A 14 9.72 -2.53 -12.83
N ASP A 15 10.83 -3.22 -13.12
CA ASP A 15 10.91 -4.53 -13.78
C ASP A 15 10.97 -5.71 -12.79
N ALA A 16 10.98 -5.46 -11.48
CA ALA A 16 10.97 -6.51 -10.48
C ALA A 16 9.64 -7.29 -10.49
N ASP A 17 9.73 -8.62 -10.42
CA ASP A 17 8.55 -9.47 -10.29
C ASP A 17 7.87 -9.25 -8.92
N ALA A 18 6.66 -8.71 -8.95
CA ALA A 18 5.79 -8.60 -7.79
C ALA A 18 4.81 -9.78 -7.76
N LYS A 19 4.71 -10.45 -6.59
CA LYS A 19 3.79 -11.58 -6.39
C LYS A 19 2.33 -11.15 -6.47
N HIS A 20 2.04 -9.90 -6.09
CA HIS A 20 0.69 -9.34 -6.07
C HIS A 20 0.59 -8.13 -7.00
N GLN A 21 -0.57 -7.97 -7.64
CA GLN A 21 -0.87 -6.83 -8.51
C GLN A 21 -2.22 -6.24 -8.12
N TRP A 22 -2.22 -4.99 -7.65
CA TRP A 22 -3.46 -4.29 -7.26
C TRP A 22 -3.67 -3.05 -8.13
N VAL A 23 -4.94 -2.74 -8.35
CA VAL A 23 -5.38 -1.54 -9.10
C VAL A 23 -6.36 -0.77 -8.22
N GLY A 24 -5.94 0.40 -7.75
CA GLY A 24 -6.84 1.34 -7.09
C GLY A 24 -7.67 2.14 -8.08
N ASN A 25 -8.75 2.74 -7.58
CA ASN A 25 -9.68 3.51 -8.39
C ASN A 25 -10.33 4.62 -7.56
N ASP A 26 -10.36 5.84 -8.08
CA ASP A 26 -10.99 6.99 -7.45
C ASP A 26 -12.51 6.84 -7.29
N ASP A 27 -13.18 6.14 -8.22
CA ASP A 27 -14.62 5.87 -8.11
C ASP A 27 -14.96 4.96 -6.92
N ASN A 28 -13.97 4.28 -6.35
CA ASN A 28 -14.12 3.47 -5.14
C ASN A 28 -13.80 4.29 -3.88
N GLY A 29 -14.26 5.54 -3.85
CA GLY A 29 -14.03 6.47 -2.73
C GLY A 29 -12.55 6.79 -2.51
N ASN A 30 -11.77 6.90 -3.60
CA ASN A 30 -10.33 7.21 -3.57
C ASN A 30 -9.49 6.26 -2.71
N HIS A 31 -9.90 5.00 -2.57
CA HIS A 31 -9.10 4.02 -1.86
C HIS A 31 -9.18 2.61 -2.45
N HIS A 32 -8.13 1.84 -2.20
CA HIS A 32 -8.07 0.42 -2.43
C HIS A 32 -7.64 -0.27 -1.15
N HIS A 33 -8.24 -1.39 -0.81
CA HIS A 33 -7.85 -2.16 0.36
C HIS A 33 -7.92 -3.65 0.09
N GLY A 34 -7.07 -4.40 0.77
CA GLY A 34 -7.06 -5.85 0.72
C GLY A 34 -6.70 -6.43 2.09
N VAL A 35 -7.15 -7.65 2.33
CA VAL A 35 -6.74 -8.46 3.48
C VAL A 35 -5.64 -9.39 3.00
N VAL A 36 -4.48 -9.35 3.65
CA VAL A 36 -3.29 -10.14 3.30
C VAL A 36 -2.79 -10.88 4.53
N LYS A 37 -2.09 -12.00 4.33
CA LYS A 37 -1.48 -12.73 5.45
C LYS A 37 -0.22 -12.01 5.89
N ILE A 38 -0.02 -11.85 7.20
CA ILE A 38 1.24 -11.31 7.75
C ILE A 38 2.45 -12.19 7.37
N ASP A 39 2.20 -13.46 7.01
CA ASP A 39 3.23 -14.41 6.59
C ASP A 39 3.66 -14.23 5.13
N ASP A 40 2.95 -13.41 4.34
CA ASP A 40 3.43 -12.94 3.03
C ASP A 40 4.50 -11.83 3.16
N ASP A 41 5.00 -11.55 4.36
CA ASP A 41 6.06 -10.58 4.63
C ASP A 41 7.45 -11.14 4.23
N PRO A 42 8.21 -10.45 3.35
CA PRO A 42 7.91 -9.16 2.73
C PRO A 42 6.90 -9.25 1.58
N PHE A 43 5.88 -8.41 1.64
CA PHE A 43 4.81 -8.41 0.63
C PHE A 43 5.23 -7.60 -0.59
N THR A 44 5.37 -8.26 -1.74
CA THR A 44 5.74 -7.61 -3.01
C THR A 44 4.51 -7.26 -3.83
N LEU A 45 4.38 -5.98 -4.19
CA LEU A 45 3.20 -5.41 -4.81
C LEU A 45 3.54 -4.55 -6.02
N HIS A 46 2.92 -4.85 -7.16
CA HIS A 46 2.77 -3.93 -8.27
C HIS A 46 1.49 -3.12 -8.07
N LEU A 47 1.62 -1.80 -7.90
CA LEU A 47 0.49 -0.91 -7.69
C LEU A 47 0.25 -0.05 -8.92
N SER A 48 -0.98 -0.11 -9.42
CA SER A 48 -1.51 0.82 -10.40
C SER A 48 -2.74 1.55 -9.84
N TRP A 49 -3.13 2.66 -10.47
CA TRP A 49 -4.31 3.43 -10.09
C TRP A 49 -5.08 3.94 -11.31
N LYS A 50 -6.40 4.08 -11.18
CA LYS A 50 -7.27 4.72 -12.16
C LYS A 50 -7.96 5.94 -11.55
N THR A 51 -8.04 7.03 -12.30
CA THR A 51 -8.75 8.26 -11.87
C THR A 51 -10.26 8.20 -12.07
N GLY A 52 -10.80 7.01 -12.38
CA GLY A 52 -12.22 6.72 -12.56
C GLY A 52 -12.43 5.32 -13.14
N ARG A 53 -13.68 4.85 -13.23
CA ARG A 53 -14.04 3.51 -13.75
C ARG A 53 -13.46 3.26 -15.14
N ASP A 54 -13.65 4.23 -16.03
CA ASP A 54 -13.20 4.20 -17.42
C ASP A 54 -11.90 4.98 -17.65
N GLY A 55 -11.26 5.43 -16.56
CA GLY A 55 -10.02 6.19 -16.60
C GLY A 55 -8.80 5.34 -17.00
N CYS A 56 -7.76 6.03 -17.46
CA CYS A 56 -6.46 5.41 -17.73
C CYS A 56 -5.89 4.76 -16.47
N LYS A 57 -5.22 3.62 -16.66
CA LYS A 57 -4.48 2.94 -15.59
C LYS A 57 -3.06 3.49 -15.54
N TYR A 58 -2.73 4.20 -14.48
CA TYR A 58 -1.41 4.75 -14.22
C TYR A 58 -0.61 3.80 -13.34
N PHE A 59 0.63 3.54 -13.71
CA PHE A 59 1.56 2.78 -12.88
C PHE A 59 2.12 3.69 -11.77
N ILE A 60 2.01 3.25 -10.53
CA ILE A 60 2.47 4.02 -9.36
C ILE A 60 3.87 3.54 -8.93
N GLY A 61 4.08 2.23 -8.92
CA GLY A 61 5.37 1.63 -8.57
C GLY A 61 5.26 0.16 -8.19
N ASN A 62 6.43 -0.48 -8.10
CA ASN A 62 6.59 -1.76 -7.42
C ASN A 62 7.14 -1.54 -6.02
N TYR A 63 6.60 -2.25 -5.04
CA TYR A 63 6.94 -2.08 -3.63
C TYR A 63 7.24 -3.40 -2.95
N ARG A 64 8.21 -3.38 -2.05
CA ARG A 64 8.41 -4.39 -1.01
C ARG A 64 7.95 -3.78 0.32
N LEU A 65 6.89 -4.35 0.88
CA LEU A 65 6.29 -3.89 2.13
C LEU A 65 6.71 -4.80 3.27
N ASN A 66 7.22 -4.23 4.34
CA ASN A 66 7.41 -4.96 5.60
C ASN A 66 6.11 -4.88 6.39
N LEU A 67 5.28 -5.92 6.31
CA LEU A 67 3.93 -5.88 6.90
C LEU A 67 3.98 -5.79 8.42
N ARG A 68 4.99 -6.40 9.05
CA ARG A 68 5.19 -6.35 10.51
C ARG A 68 5.58 -4.95 10.96
N ALA A 69 6.54 -4.32 10.28
CA ALA A 69 6.92 -2.95 10.57
C ALA A 69 5.76 -1.96 10.35
N LEU A 70 5.01 -2.11 9.26
CA LEU A 70 3.81 -1.28 9.00
C LEU A 70 2.76 -1.42 10.10
N LEU A 71 2.61 -2.62 10.65
CA LEU A 71 1.66 -2.91 11.73
C LEU A 71 2.14 -2.31 13.06
N ASP A 72 3.41 -2.52 13.41
CA ASP A 72 4.04 -2.00 14.62
C ASP A 72 4.05 -0.46 14.63
N GLU A 73 4.25 0.16 13.46
CA GLU A 73 4.20 1.61 13.25
C GLU A 73 2.76 2.17 13.21
N GLY A 74 1.74 1.30 13.16
CA GLY A 74 0.32 1.68 13.18
C GLY A 74 -0.28 2.11 11.85
N TYR A 75 0.43 1.90 10.73
CA TYR A 75 -0.06 2.24 9.39
C TYR A 75 -1.01 1.21 8.79
N VAL A 76 -0.96 -0.03 9.27
CA VAL A 76 -1.96 -1.07 8.99
C VAL A 76 -2.57 -1.56 10.31
N ARG A 77 -3.58 -2.43 10.21
CA ARG A 77 -4.20 -3.06 11.38
C ARG A 77 -4.40 -4.55 11.14
N TRP A 78 -4.44 -5.31 12.22
CA TRP A 78 -5.02 -6.64 12.19
C TRP A 78 -6.43 -6.57 11.65
N GLU A 79 -6.73 -7.46 10.71
CA GLU A 79 -8.09 -7.80 10.35
C GLU A 79 -8.58 -8.93 11.24
N ASP A 80 -7.78 -10.00 11.34
CA ASP A 80 -7.98 -11.10 12.27
C ASP A 80 -6.61 -11.58 12.79
N GLU A 81 -6.38 -11.43 14.09
CA GLU A 81 -5.13 -11.86 14.74
C GLU A 81 -4.97 -13.38 14.76
N SER A 82 -6.07 -14.12 14.88
CA SER A 82 -6.06 -15.58 14.94
C SER A 82 -5.72 -16.20 13.59
N GLU A 83 -6.21 -15.60 12.50
CA GLU A 83 -5.87 -16.00 11.13
C GLU A 83 -4.58 -15.33 10.62
N ARG A 84 -3.97 -14.46 11.45
CA ARG A 84 -2.76 -13.71 11.13
C ARG A 84 -2.90 -12.89 9.85
N THR A 85 -4.05 -12.22 9.69
CA THR A 85 -4.34 -11.38 8.53
C THR A 85 -4.36 -9.90 8.88
N VAL A 86 -3.80 -9.06 8.01
CA VAL A 86 -3.79 -7.61 8.16
C VAL A 86 -4.53 -6.95 7.02
N ARG A 87 -5.19 -5.82 7.30
CA ARG A 87 -5.79 -4.98 6.28
C ARG A 87 -4.80 -3.91 5.82
N LEU A 88 -4.38 -4.04 4.58
CA LEU A 88 -3.56 -3.07 3.86
C LEU A 88 -4.49 -2.16 3.05
N ARG A 89 -4.39 -0.85 3.26
CA ARG A 89 -5.20 0.16 2.56
C ARG A 89 -4.30 1.21 1.93
N PHE A 90 -4.56 1.46 0.66
CA PHE A 90 -4.02 2.56 -0.12
C PHE A 90 -5.10 3.62 -0.33
N GLU A 91 -4.73 4.88 -0.23
CA GLU A 91 -5.59 6.01 -0.54
C GLU A 91 -4.93 6.95 -1.53
N HIS A 92 -5.74 7.54 -2.40
CA HIS A 92 -5.38 8.67 -3.22
C HIS A 92 -5.93 9.93 -2.54
N ASP A 93 -5.04 10.82 -2.10
CA ASP A 93 -5.44 12.04 -1.42
C ASP A 93 -5.73 13.18 -2.40
N ARG A 94 -6.37 14.25 -1.88
CA ARG A 94 -6.72 15.45 -2.67
C ARG A 94 -5.52 16.21 -3.26
N HIS A 95 -4.29 15.85 -2.89
CA HIS A 95 -3.06 16.48 -3.34
C HIS A 95 -2.33 15.63 -4.38
N GLY A 96 -2.93 14.54 -4.86
CA GLY A 96 -2.35 13.66 -5.86
C GLY A 96 -1.45 12.56 -5.28
N PHE A 97 -1.36 12.42 -3.95
CA PHE A 97 -0.48 11.44 -3.32
C PHE A 97 -1.17 10.11 -3.11
N ILE A 98 -0.43 9.03 -3.36
CA ILE A 98 -0.81 7.68 -2.96
C ILE A 98 -0.17 7.37 -1.61
N ARG A 99 -0.99 7.01 -0.62
CA ARG A 99 -0.55 6.72 0.75
C ARG A 99 -1.00 5.35 1.25
N ILE A 100 -0.21 4.75 2.14
CA ILE A 100 -0.68 3.66 3.01
C ILE A 100 -1.20 4.29 4.29
N ALA A 101 -2.48 4.06 4.60
CA ALA A 101 -3.13 4.62 5.78
C ALA A 101 -4.13 3.64 6.38
N ARG A 102 -4.12 3.55 7.72
CA ARG A 102 -4.98 2.62 8.48
C ARG A 102 -6.46 2.93 8.28
N ARG A 103 -6.83 4.20 8.17
CA ARG A 103 -8.19 4.70 7.91
C ARG A 103 -8.12 5.89 6.97
N GLN A 104 -9.29 6.27 6.44
CA GLN A 104 -9.42 7.47 5.63
C GLN A 104 -9.05 8.71 6.46
N ASP A 105 -8.31 9.64 5.84
CA ASP A 105 -7.86 10.90 6.42
C ASP A 105 -6.95 10.78 7.66
N GLU A 106 -6.47 9.57 7.97
CA GLU A 106 -5.46 9.35 8.99
C GLU A 106 -4.06 9.60 8.42
N LYS A 107 -3.09 9.96 9.27
CA LYS A 107 -1.71 10.15 8.83
C LYS A 107 -1.18 8.84 8.22
N GLY A 108 -0.85 8.89 6.93
CA GLY A 108 -0.31 7.76 6.17
C GLY A 108 1.13 7.97 5.71
N ILE A 109 1.79 6.88 5.31
CA ILE A 109 3.07 6.93 4.61
C ILE A 109 2.78 7.24 3.14
N THR A 110 3.40 8.29 2.59
CA THR A 110 3.34 8.55 1.15
C THR A 110 4.31 7.63 0.41
N ILE A 111 3.80 6.91 -0.58
CA ILE A 111 4.57 5.89 -1.32
C ILE A 111 4.71 6.22 -2.80
N GLY A 112 3.90 7.14 -3.31
CA GLY A 112 3.87 7.53 -4.71
C GLY A 112 2.90 8.69 -4.92
N TRP A 113 2.70 9.03 -6.18
CA TRP A 113 1.80 10.10 -6.60
C TRP A 113 1.24 9.76 -7.98
N LEU A 114 0.10 10.35 -8.31
CA LEU A 114 -0.43 10.39 -9.66
C LEU A 114 0.04 11.69 -10.31
N THR A 115 0.84 11.57 -11.37
CA THR A 115 1.00 12.65 -12.35
C THR A 115 -0.14 12.54 -13.35
N GLU A 116 -1.06 13.49 -13.33
CA GLU A 116 -1.99 13.75 -14.43
C GLU A 116 -1.24 14.28 -15.67
#